data_AF-A0AAI8W1I3-F1
#
_entry.id   AF-A0AAI8W1I3-F1
#
_cell.length_a   1.000
_cell.length_b   1.000
_cell.length_c   1.000
_cell.angle_alpha   90.00
_cell.angle_beta   90.00
_cell.angle_gamma   90.00
#
_symmetry.space_group_name_H-M   'P 1'
#
loop_
_entity.id
_entity.type
_entity.pdbx_description
1 polymer ?
#
loop_
_entity_poly.entity_id
_entity_poly.type
_entity_poly.pdbx_seq_one_letter_code
_entity_poly.pdbx_strand_id
1 'polypeptide(L)'
;MRNRFTKADDEIIMKLRNQGFSWAEIDSQLGLPKTSARGRIWRLARRQQDPEAMRLSTPYKGLTSSQKCLILKLRARKLSLGAIASKLQKPFEAIRTVVNDLPNFRTPRKKWSDAEEQALKRYREEFGLTWREIGQLLGRSAAGCAVRYCSKRQQDPRTTLVPKSRFLEEEDEDLLKLKREFRLQWSEVHAYMPHRSLSSLQMRYYHHLQKRP
;
A
#
# COMPACT_ATOMS: atom_id res chain seq x y z
N MET A 1 -8.82 -27.33 -12.48
CA MET A 1 -7.96 -26.61 -11.50
C MET A 1 -8.14 -27.25 -10.13
N ARG A 2 -7.05 -27.65 -9.46
CA ARG A 2 -7.10 -28.28 -8.13
C ARG A 2 -7.31 -27.21 -7.06
N ASN A 3 -8.52 -27.12 -6.51
CA ASN A 3 -8.95 -25.98 -5.68
C ASN A 3 -8.78 -26.18 -4.15
N ARG A 4 -8.30 -27.34 -3.69
CA ARG A 4 -8.21 -27.67 -2.26
C ARG A 4 -6.83 -28.21 -1.91
N PHE A 5 -6.14 -27.51 -1.00
CA PHE A 5 -4.90 -27.94 -0.37
C PHE A 5 -5.19 -28.99 0.71
N THR A 6 -4.45 -30.09 0.66
CA THR A 6 -4.43 -31.15 1.69
C THR A 6 -3.27 -30.93 2.66
N LYS A 7 -3.29 -31.63 3.81
CA LYS A 7 -2.15 -31.59 4.76
C LYS A 7 -0.85 -32.10 4.13
N ALA A 8 -0.94 -33.11 3.25
CA ALA A 8 0.20 -33.61 2.50
C ALA A 8 0.79 -32.54 1.55
N ASP A 9 -0.07 -31.73 0.92
CA ASP A 9 0.40 -30.59 0.11
C ASP A 9 1.15 -29.59 0.99
N ASP A 10 0.67 -29.31 2.21
CA ASP A 10 1.34 -28.40 3.15
C ASP A 10 2.73 -28.91 3.54
N GLU A 11 2.89 -30.21 3.80
CA GLU A 11 4.18 -30.86 4.11
C GLU A 11 5.16 -30.81 2.92
N ILE A 12 4.69 -31.11 1.71
CA ILE A 12 5.49 -31.05 0.49
C ILE A 12 5.95 -29.61 0.23
N ILE A 13 5.05 -28.63 0.39
CA ILE A 13 5.37 -27.22 0.26
C ILE A 13 6.45 -26.81 1.25
N MET A 14 6.34 -27.21 2.53
CA MET A 14 7.35 -26.90 3.55
C MET A 14 8.70 -27.57 3.24
N LYS A 15 8.70 -28.83 2.79
CA LYS A 15 9.91 -29.57 2.40
C LYS A 15 10.64 -28.91 1.24
N LEU A 16 9.93 -28.63 0.15
CA LEU A 16 10.49 -27.94 -1.03
C LEU A 16 10.97 -26.54 -0.65
N ARG A 17 10.24 -25.84 0.22
CA ARG A 17 10.66 -24.52 0.69
C ARG A 17 11.96 -24.57 1.48
N ASN A 18 12.14 -25.57 2.34
CA ASN A 18 13.37 -25.79 3.11
C ASN A 18 14.56 -26.14 2.21
N GLN A 19 14.32 -26.92 1.16
CA GLN A 19 15.31 -27.24 0.11
C GLN A 19 15.73 -26.02 -0.73
N GLY A 20 14.98 -24.92 -0.67
CA GLY A 20 15.38 -23.63 -1.24
C GLY A 20 14.63 -23.22 -2.50
N PHE A 21 13.62 -23.99 -2.92
CA PHE A 21 12.78 -23.63 -4.05
C PHE A 21 11.98 -22.34 -3.79
N SER A 22 11.83 -21.54 -4.83
CA SER A 22 10.98 -20.36 -4.84
C SER A 22 9.50 -20.76 -4.87
N TRP A 23 8.63 -19.85 -4.43
CA TRP A 23 7.19 -20.08 -4.47
C TRP A 23 6.67 -20.38 -5.88
N ALA A 24 7.25 -19.74 -6.90
CA ALA A 24 6.87 -19.97 -8.29
C ALA A 24 7.28 -21.37 -8.78
N GLU A 25 8.45 -21.87 -8.37
CA GLU A 25 8.89 -23.24 -8.68
C GLU A 25 8.05 -24.28 -7.95
N ILE A 26 7.72 -24.03 -6.67
CA ILE A 26 6.83 -24.90 -5.88
C ILE A 26 5.44 -24.95 -6.50
N ASP A 27 4.86 -23.79 -6.86
CA ASP A 27 3.55 -23.73 -7.52
C ASP A 27 3.59 -24.49 -8.86
N SER A 28 4.69 -24.37 -9.63
CA SER A 28 4.85 -25.07 -10.91
C SER A 28 4.97 -26.58 -10.74
N GLN A 29 5.72 -27.05 -9.74
CA GLN A 29 5.87 -28.48 -9.43
C GLN A 29 4.56 -29.11 -8.95
N LEU A 30 3.70 -28.33 -8.28
CA LEU A 30 2.41 -28.79 -7.76
C LEU A 30 1.24 -28.54 -8.73
N GLY A 31 1.49 -27.95 -9.91
CA GLY A 31 0.45 -27.59 -10.87
C GLY A 31 -0.55 -26.56 -10.33
N LEU A 32 -0.09 -25.67 -9.44
CA LEU A 32 -0.90 -24.66 -8.76
C LEU A 32 -0.82 -23.30 -9.49
N PRO A 33 -1.87 -22.45 -9.35
CA PRO A 33 -1.79 -21.06 -9.78
C PRO A 33 -0.69 -20.31 -9.03
N LYS A 34 0.03 -19.41 -9.72
CA LYS A 34 1.11 -18.60 -9.14
C LYS A 34 0.60 -17.89 -7.88
N THR A 35 1.32 -18.05 -6.76
CA THR A 35 1.08 -17.54 -5.38
C THR A 35 0.19 -18.37 -4.45
N SER A 36 -0.31 -19.53 -4.90
CA SER A 36 -1.26 -20.32 -4.10
C SER A 36 -0.60 -21.02 -2.91
N ALA A 37 0.58 -21.62 -3.08
CA ALA A 37 1.31 -22.29 -2.00
C ALA A 37 1.73 -21.32 -0.88
N ARG A 38 2.21 -20.13 -1.25
CA ARG A 38 2.60 -19.08 -0.29
C ARG A 38 1.42 -18.63 0.57
N GLY A 39 0.29 -18.31 -0.07
CA GLY A 39 -0.91 -17.84 0.62
C GLY A 39 -1.52 -18.91 1.52
N ARG A 40 -1.34 -20.18 1.19
CA ARG A 40 -1.74 -21.34 2.02
C ARG A 40 -0.89 -21.42 3.30
N ILE A 41 0.44 -21.47 3.18
CA ILE A 41 1.36 -21.58 4.33
C ILE A 41 1.24 -20.37 5.27
N TRP A 42 1.12 -19.16 4.73
CA TRP A 42 0.97 -17.96 5.56
C TRP A 42 -0.31 -18.01 6.44
N ARG A 43 -1.43 -18.49 5.87
CA ARG A 43 -2.69 -18.64 6.62
C ARG A 43 -2.61 -19.73 7.69
N LEU A 44 -1.92 -20.83 7.41
CA LEU A 44 -1.71 -21.90 8.40
C LEU A 44 -0.82 -21.44 9.55
N ALA A 45 0.32 -20.82 9.22
CA ALA A 45 1.26 -20.30 10.21
C ALA A 45 0.60 -19.30 11.17
N ARG A 46 -0.25 -18.42 10.63
CA ARG A 46 -1.00 -17.44 11.44
C ARG A 46 -2.03 -18.09 12.35
N ARG A 47 -2.66 -19.19 11.93
CA ARG A 47 -3.62 -19.94 12.77
C ARG A 47 -2.93 -20.71 13.89
N GLN A 48 -1.75 -21.25 13.62
CA GLN A 48 -0.97 -22.05 14.57
C GLN A 48 -0.03 -21.21 15.45
N GLN A 49 0.04 -19.89 15.22
CA GLN A 49 1.02 -18.97 15.82
C GLN A 49 2.47 -19.45 15.67
N ASP A 50 2.77 -20.19 14.60
CA ASP A 50 4.10 -20.76 14.35
C ASP A 50 5.05 -19.68 13.77
N PRO A 51 6.05 -19.20 14.53
CA PRO A 51 6.98 -18.18 14.08
C PRO A 51 7.87 -18.64 12.92
N GLU A 52 8.17 -19.94 12.84
CA GLU A 52 9.05 -20.51 11.82
C GLU A 52 8.29 -20.66 10.50
N ALA A 53 7.04 -21.14 10.52
CA ALA A 53 6.20 -21.15 9.32
C ALA A 53 5.87 -19.72 8.84
N MET A 54 5.69 -18.76 9.76
CA MET A 54 5.53 -17.35 9.39
C MET A 54 6.79 -16.80 8.72
N ARG A 55 7.98 -17.15 9.21
CA ARG A 55 9.27 -16.82 8.60
C ARG A 55 9.42 -17.45 7.21
N LEU A 56 9.05 -18.72 7.04
CA LEU A 56 9.18 -19.45 5.78
C LEU A 56 8.23 -18.95 4.69
N SER A 57 7.04 -18.46 5.07
CA SER A 57 6.03 -17.84 4.19
C SER A 57 6.48 -16.52 3.54
N THR A 58 7.59 -15.95 4.01
CA THR A 58 8.20 -14.79 3.37
C THR A 58 8.77 -15.19 1.99
N PRO A 59 8.73 -14.28 1.00
CA PRO A 59 9.07 -14.62 -0.38
C PRO A 59 10.51 -15.13 -0.57
N TYR A 60 11.41 -14.92 0.39
CA TYR A 60 12.82 -15.33 0.32
C TYR A 60 13.22 -16.21 1.51
N LYS A 61 14.10 -17.21 1.30
CA LYS A 61 14.72 -17.99 2.39
C LYS A 61 15.33 -16.99 3.37
N GLY A 62 14.72 -16.84 4.53
CA GLY A 62 14.97 -15.72 5.43
C GLY A 62 16.46 -15.61 5.72
N LEU A 63 17.07 -14.51 5.27
CA LEU A 63 18.49 -14.21 5.49
C LEU A 63 18.88 -14.55 6.92
N THR A 64 19.97 -15.29 7.10
CA THR A 64 20.46 -15.64 8.43
C THR A 64 20.87 -14.38 9.19
N SER A 65 20.92 -14.45 10.52
CA SER A 65 21.37 -13.32 11.34
C SER A 65 22.77 -12.85 10.93
N SER A 66 23.66 -13.78 10.56
CA SER A 66 24.99 -13.47 10.01
C SER A 66 24.94 -12.76 8.66
N GLN A 67 24.08 -13.19 7.75
CA GLN A 67 23.88 -12.53 6.45
C GLN A 67 23.30 -11.12 6.62
N LYS A 68 22.35 -10.92 7.55
CA LYS A 68 21.81 -9.59 7.88
C LYS A 68 22.90 -8.67 8.43
N CYS A 69 23.74 -9.16 9.35
CA CYS A 69 24.90 -8.42 9.87
C CYS A 69 25.89 -8.06 8.74
N LEU A 70 26.14 -8.98 7.82
CA LEU A 70 27.02 -8.73 6.68
C LEU A 70 26.45 -7.67 5.71
N ILE A 71 25.14 -7.72 5.41
CA ILE A 71 24.45 -6.68 4.64
C ILE A 71 24.67 -5.30 5.27
N LEU A 72 24.55 -5.19 6.60
CA LEU A 72 24.78 -3.95 7.33
C LEU A 72 26.21 -3.43 7.17
N LYS A 73 27.21 -4.30 7.37
CA LYS A 73 28.62 -3.94 7.20
C LYS A 73 28.93 -3.48 5.77
N LEU A 74 28.34 -4.13 4.77
CA LEU A 74 28.53 -3.77 3.36
C LEU A 74 27.81 -2.45 3.01
N ARG A 75 26.63 -2.18 3.60
CA ARG A 75 25.93 -0.89 3.44
C ARG A 75 26.67 0.27 4.10
N ALA A 76 27.29 0.06 5.27
CA ALA A 76 28.13 1.06 5.92
C ALA A 76 29.34 1.46 5.05
N ARG A 77 29.85 0.51 4.26
CA ARG A 77 30.89 0.73 3.24
C ARG A 77 30.37 1.31 1.92
N LYS A 78 29.12 1.79 1.89
CA LYS A 78 28.45 2.42 0.73
C LYS A 78 28.29 1.52 -0.50
N LEU A 79 28.31 0.19 -0.35
CA LEU A 79 28.01 -0.70 -1.48
C LEU A 79 26.55 -0.58 -1.91
N SER A 80 26.32 -0.70 -3.22
CA SER A 80 24.99 -0.75 -3.80
C SER A 80 24.28 -2.06 -3.43
N LEU A 81 22.94 -2.01 -3.37
CA LEU A 81 22.13 -3.20 -3.06
C LEU A 81 22.36 -4.32 -4.09
N GLY A 82 22.58 -3.98 -5.36
CA GLY A 82 22.90 -4.94 -6.42
C GLY A 82 24.26 -5.62 -6.23
N ALA A 83 25.28 -4.88 -5.80
CA ALA A 83 26.58 -5.46 -5.49
C ALA A 83 26.51 -6.39 -4.27
N ILE A 84 25.73 -6.03 -3.25
CA ILE A 84 25.49 -6.86 -2.07
C ILE A 84 24.72 -8.14 -2.44
N ALA A 85 23.69 -8.02 -3.29
CA ALA A 85 22.90 -9.15 -3.78
C ALA A 85 23.78 -10.15 -4.54
N SER A 86 24.63 -9.64 -5.44
CA SER A 86 25.59 -10.45 -6.20
C SER A 86 26.60 -11.14 -5.27
N LYS A 87 27.13 -10.40 -4.29
CA LYS A 87 28.12 -10.92 -3.32
C LYS A 87 27.56 -11.99 -2.40
N LEU A 88 26.28 -11.92 -2.06
CA LEU A 88 25.61 -12.90 -1.20
C LEU A 88 24.90 -14.01 -1.97
N GLN A 89 24.89 -13.95 -3.30
CA GLN A 89 24.10 -14.82 -4.18
C GLN A 89 22.64 -14.88 -3.71
N LYS A 90 22.07 -13.70 -3.42
CA LYS A 90 20.69 -13.55 -2.97
C LYS A 90 19.91 -12.63 -3.91
N PRO A 91 18.59 -12.82 -4.00
CA PRO A 91 17.74 -11.93 -4.79
C PRO A 91 17.90 -10.50 -4.30
N PHE A 92 17.99 -9.54 -5.23
CA PHE A 92 18.03 -8.11 -4.94
C PHE A 92 16.94 -7.69 -3.95
N GLU A 93 15.73 -8.21 -4.16
CA GLU A 93 14.56 -7.96 -3.32
C GLU A 93 14.72 -8.44 -1.87
N ALA A 94 15.41 -9.56 -1.64
CA ALA A 94 15.69 -10.04 -0.29
C ALA A 94 16.60 -9.06 0.48
N ILE A 95 17.60 -8.50 -0.21
CA ILE A 95 18.51 -7.49 0.34
C ILE A 95 17.75 -6.18 0.58
N ARG A 96 16.94 -5.75 -0.38
CA ARG A 96 16.13 -4.52 -0.32
C ARG A 96 15.15 -4.55 0.86
N THR A 97 14.44 -5.66 1.06
CA THR A 97 13.53 -5.83 2.21
C THR A 97 14.29 -5.69 3.53
N VAL A 98 15.41 -6.40 3.70
CA VAL A 98 16.20 -6.31 4.94
C VAL A 98 16.68 -4.89 5.18
N VAL A 99 17.16 -4.17 4.16
CA VAL A 99 17.63 -2.79 4.33
C VAL A 99 16.48 -1.82 4.68
N ASN A 100 15.29 -2.00 4.10
CA ASN A 100 14.11 -1.16 4.35
C ASN A 100 13.44 -1.41 5.71
N ASP A 101 13.62 -2.60 6.26
CA ASP A 101 13.11 -2.99 7.58
C ASP A 101 14.04 -2.57 8.73
N LEU A 102 15.22 -1.99 8.41
CA LEU A 102 16.12 -1.47 9.43
C LEU A 102 15.59 -0.16 10.03
N PRO A 103 15.65 0.00 11.37
CA PRO A 103 15.18 1.20 12.06
C PRO A 103 15.91 2.47 11.61
N ASN A 104 17.18 2.39 11.20
CA ASN A 104 18.01 3.55 10.84
C ASN A 104 17.86 4.02 9.38
N PHE A 105 17.22 3.25 8.49
CA PHE A 105 17.00 3.65 7.09
C PHE A 105 15.61 4.26 6.84
N ARG A 106 14.69 4.10 7.78
CA ARG A 106 13.51 4.93 7.83
C ARG A 106 13.92 6.22 8.52
N THR A 107 14.38 7.21 7.77
CA THR A 107 14.39 8.58 8.30
C THR A 107 13.02 8.82 8.91
N PRO A 108 12.90 9.10 10.22
CA PRO A 108 11.60 9.28 10.84
C PRO A 108 10.85 10.29 10.00
N ARG A 109 9.63 9.93 9.56
CA ARG A 109 8.84 10.79 8.68
C ARG A 109 8.69 12.13 9.40
N LYS A 110 9.34 13.18 8.89
CA LYS A 110 9.25 14.53 9.44
C LYS A 110 7.76 14.86 9.55
N LYS A 111 7.27 15.08 10.77
CA LYS A 111 5.87 15.48 10.98
C LYS A 111 5.66 16.83 10.30
N TRP A 112 4.46 17.06 9.76
CA TRP A 112 4.11 18.38 9.24
C TRP A 112 3.87 19.31 10.42
N SER A 113 4.52 20.48 10.43
CA SER A 113 4.18 21.55 11.36
C SER A 113 3.02 22.38 10.82
N ASP A 114 2.31 23.08 11.71
CA ASP A 114 1.21 23.97 11.30
C ASP A 114 1.71 25.10 10.39
N ALA A 115 2.93 25.58 10.60
CA ALA A 115 3.58 26.56 9.72
C ALA A 115 3.87 26.00 8.32
N GLU A 116 4.35 24.75 8.21
CA GLU A 116 4.54 24.08 6.91
C GLU A 116 3.20 23.88 6.19
N GLU A 117 2.12 23.62 6.93
CA GLU A 117 0.78 23.44 6.36
C GLU A 117 0.16 24.75 5.88
N GLN A 118 0.32 25.83 6.65
CA GLN A 118 -0.11 27.17 6.22
C GLN A 118 0.65 27.61 4.98
N ALA A 119 1.98 27.41 4.94
CA ALA A 119 2.78 27.69 3.76
C ALA A 119 2.35 26.84 2.56
N LEU A 120 2.12 25.53 2.75
CA LEU A 120 1.61 24.63 1.71
C LEU A 120 0.28 25.14 1.13
N LYS A 121 -0.66 25.54 1.98
CA LYS A 121 -1.96 26.07 1.57
C LYS A 121 -1.79 27.38 0.81
N ARG A 122 -1.00 28.31 1.36
CA ARG A 122 -0.71 29.62 0.78
C ARG A 122 -0.08 29.51 -0.61
N TYR A 123 0.99 28.72 -0.74
CA TYR A 123 1.67 28.52 -2.02
C TYR A 123 0.77 27.90 -3.08
N ARG A 124 -0.17 27.06 -2.66
CA ARG A 124 -1.09 26.42 -3.59
C ARG A 124 -2.26 27.32 -4.00
N GLU A 125 -2.86 28.03 -3.05
CA GLU A 125 -4.11 28.77 -3.25
C GLU A 125 -3.88 30.22 -3.65
N GLU A 126 -2.91 30.92 -3.03
CA GLU A 126 -2.63 32.32 -3.33
C GLU A 126 -1.66 32.48 -4.50
N PHE A 127 -0.61 31.65 -4.54
CA PHE A 127 0.46 31.77 -5.55
C PHE A 127 0.31 30.81 -6.74
N GLY A 128 -0.63 29.85 -6.68
CA GLY A 128 -0.88 28.90 -7.77
C GLY A 128 0.29 27.97 -8.11
N LEU A 129 1.25 27.79 -7.20
CA LEU A 129 2.48 27.05 -7.49
C LEU A 129 2.23 25.56 -7.74
N THR A 130 3.11 24.97 -8.55
CA THR A 130 3.12 23.53 -8.81
C THR A 130 3.65 22.76 -7.60
N TRP A 131 3.27 21.49 -7.47
CA TRP A 131 3.74 20.64 -6.38
C TRP A 131 5.26 20.48 -6.33
N ARG A 132 5.93 20.58 -7.49
CA ARG A 132 7.39 20.52 -7.59
C ARG A 132 8.02 21.75 -6.93
N GLU A 133 7.56 22.94 -7.26
CA GLU A 133 8.04 24.20 -6.68
C GLU A 133 7.75 24.25 -5.18
N ILE A 134 6.54 23.87 -4.77
CA ILE A 134 6.18 23.82 -3.35
C ILE A 134 7.06 22.83 -2.58
N GLY A 135 7.36 21.66 -3.17
CA GLY A 135 8.26 20.69 -2.57
C GLY A 135 9.68 21.23 -2.37
N GLN A 136 10.20 21.97 -3.36
CA GLN A 136 11.50 22.64 -3.25
C GLN A 136 11.52 23.68 -2.14
N LEU A 137 10.49 24.53 -2.05
CA LEU A 137 10.37 25.57 -1.02
C LEU A 137 10.25 24.99 0.39
N LEU A 138 9.52 23.89 0.56
CA LEU A 138 9.29 23.26 1.87
C LEU A 138 10.35 22.21 2.26
N GLY A 139 11.30 21.90 1.35
CA GLY A 139 12.23 20.79 1.55
C GLY A 139 11.52 19.43 1.68
N ARG A 140 10.43 19.24 0.95
CA ARG A 140 9.58 18.04 0.95
C ARG A 140 9.46 17.47 -0.45
N SER A 141 9.04 16.21 -0.57
CA SER A 141 8.70 15.65 -1.88
C SER A 141 7.39 16.25 -2.41
N ALA A 142 7.33 16.51 -3.71
CA ALA A 142 6.13 17.04 -4.37
C ALA A 142 4.88 16.18 -4.11
N ALA A 143 5.03 14.85 -4.17
CA ALA A 143 3.96 13.90 -3.84
C ALA A 143 3.51 14.02 -2.37
N GLY A 144 4.45 14.24 -1.44
CA GLY A 144 4.14 14.46 -0.03
C GLY A 144 3.32 15.72 0.19
N CYS A 145 3.66 16.81 -0.50
CA CYS A 145 2.91 18.07 -0.48
C CYS A 145 1.48 17.89 -1.00
N ALA A 146 1.30 17.24 -2.16
CA ALA A 146 -0.01 16.98 -2.75
C ALA A 146 -0.90 16.14 -1.81
N VAL A 147 -0.37 15.04 -1.28
CA VAL A 147 -1.10 14.17 -0.34
C VAL A 147 -1.50 14.93 0.92
N ARG A 148 -0.59 15.75 1.49
CA ARG A 148 -0.91 16.53 2.70
C ARG A 148 -2.00 17.55 2.44
N TYR A 149 -1.90 18.31 1.36
CA TYR A 149 -2.87 19.34 0.98
C TYR A 149 -4.26 18.73 0.80
N CYS A 150 -4.38 17.65 0.02
CA CYS A 150 -5.65 16.94 -0.16
C CYS A 150 -6.22 16.41 1.15
N SER A 151 -5.36 15.85 2.02
CA SER A 151 -5.80 15.32 3.32
C SER A 151 -6.35 16.41 4.24
N LYS A 152 -5.79 17.62 4.19
CA LYS A 152 -6.20 18.75 5.04
C LYS A 152 -7.42 19.50 4.49
N ARG A 153 -7.57 19.63 3.18
CA ARG A 153 -8.84 20.12 2.58
C ARG A 153 -10.02 19.24 2.96
N GLN A 154 -9.82 17.92 3.09
CA GLN A 154 -10.84 16.97 3.54
C GLN A 154 -11.09 16.98 5.05
N GLN A 155 -10.40 17.83 5.83
CA GLN A 155 -10.56 17.99 7.28
C GLN A 155 -11.22 19.34 7.64
N ASP A 156 -11.73 20.08 6.66
CA ASP A 156 -12.52 21.29 6.90
C ASP A 156 -13.75 20.94 7.75
N PRO A 157 -14.05 21.67 8.85
CA PRO A 157 -15.22 21.46 9.71
C PRO A 157 -16.56 21.32 8.97
N ARG A 158 -16.70 21.95 7.78
CA ARG A 158 -17.88 21.80 6.92
C ARG A 158 -18.00 20.42 6.24
N THR A 159 -16.92 19.65 6.24
CA THR A 159 -16.80 18.31 5.63
C THR A 159 -16.68 17.17 6.65
N THR A 160 -16.47 17.47 7.93
CA THR A 160 -16.14 16.48 8.97
C THR A 160 -17.30 16.10 9.90
N LEU A 161 -18.51 16.62 9.69
CA LEU A 161 -19.66 16.32 10.55
C LEU A 161 -20.25 14.91 10.34
N VAL A 162 -19.87 14.22 9.26
CA VAL A 162 -20.38 12.87 8.95
C VAL A 162 -19.20 11.88 8.86
N PRO A 163 -19.24 10.74 9.58
CA PRO A 163 -18.26 9.68 9.40
C PRO A 163 -18.13 9.32 7.91
N LYS A 164 -16.89 9.26 7.40
CA LYS A 164 -16.56 8.98 5.98
C LYS A 164 -17.29 7.76 5.38
N SER A 165 -17.80 6.86 6.21
CA SER A 165 -18.51 5.63 5.81
C SER A 165 -20.01 5.79 5.56
N ARG A 166 -20.67 6.84 6.06
CA ARG A 166 -22.12 7.00 5.92
C ARG A 166 -22.42 8.15 4.97
N PHE A 167 -23.22 7.88 3.95
CA PHE A 167 -23.87 8.90 3.12
C PHE A 167 -25.13 9.35 3.83
N LEU A 168 -25.37 10.66 3.87
CA LEU A 168 -26.65 11.23 4.30
C LEU A 168 -27.70 11.06 3.21
N GLU A 169 -28.97 11.16 3.59
CA GLU A 169 -30.08 11.11 2.63
C GLU A 169 -30.04 12.29 1.66
N GLU A 170 -29.72 13.50 2.15
CA GLU A 170 -29.51 14.70 1.31
C GLU A 170 -28.39 14.46 0.26
N GLU A 171 -27.29 13.81 0.65
CA GLU A 171 -26.21 13.50 -0.29
C GLU A 171 -26.62 12.48 -1.35
N ASP A 172 -27.51 11.55 -1.01
CA ASP A 172 -28.05 10.60 -1.97
C ASP A 172 -29.03 11.27 -2.93
N GLU A 173 -29.84 12.22 -2.45
CA GLU A 173 -30.74 13.04 -3.28
C GLU A 173 -29.95 13.89 -4.27
N ASP A 174 -28.92 14.62 -3.81
CA ASP A 174 -28.03 15.39 -4.66
C ASP A 174 -27.34 14.51 -5.70
N LEU A 175 -26.84 13.35 -5.28
CA LEU A 175 -26.18 12.39 -6.18
C LEU A 175 -27.15 11.83 -7.23
N LEU A 176 -28.40 11.54 -6.85
CA LEU A 176 -29.46 11.12 -7.77
C LEU A 176 -29.82 12.24 -8.73
N LYS A 177 -29.97 13.46 -8.25
CA LYS A 177 -30.30 14.64 -9.06
C LYS A 177 -29.22 14.90 -10.11
N LEU A 178 -27.96 15.00 -9.69
CA LEU A 178 -26.82 15.25 -10.58
C LEU A 178 -26.66 14.15 -11.64
N LYS A 179 -26.96 12.89 -11.29
CA LYS A 179 -26.71 11.74 -12.18
C LYS A 179 -27.91 11.31 -13.02
N ARG A 180 -29.13 11.33 -12.47
CA ARG A 180 -30.37 10.93 -13.17
C ARG A 180 -31.01 12.10 -13.91
N GLU A 181 -31.12 13.26 -13.27
CA GLU A 181 -31.81 14.42 -13.84
C GLU A 181 -30.86 15.20 -14.75
N PHE A 182 -29.71 15.65 -14.23
CA PHE A 182 -28.75 16.46 -14.99
C PHE A 182 -27.79 15.65 -15.88
N ARG A 183 -27.79 14.32 -15.75
CA ARG A 183 -26.96 13.40 -16.57
C ARG A 183 -25.46 13.74 -16.60
N LEU A 184 -24.94 14.34 -15.53
CA LEU A 184 -23.55 14.79 -15.48
C LEU A 184 -22.54 13.64 -15.48
N GLN A 185 -21.33 13.90 -15.99
CA GLN A 185 -20.21 12.97 -15.88
C GLN A 185 -19.66 12.92 -14.46
N TRP A 186 -19.01 11.81 -14.10
CA TRP A 186 -18.52 11.62 -12.72
C TRP A 186 -17.51 12.68 -12.26
N SER A 187 -16.73 13.23 -13.19
CA SER A 187 -15.83 14.36 -12.93
C SER A 187 -16.59 15.62 -12.53
N GLU A 188 -17.72 15.89 -13.18
CA GLU A 188 -18.57 17.05 -12.92
C GLU A 188 -19.35 16.86 -11.62
N VAL A 189 -19.93 15.68 -11.39
CA VAL A 189 -20.58 15.33 -10.12
C VAL A 189 -19.60 15.51 -8.94
N HIS A 190 -18.34 15.10 -9.09
CA HIS A 190 -17.33 15.31 -8.05
C HIS A 190 -16.99 16.78 -7.83
N ALA A 191 -17.06 17.62 -8.86
CA ALA A 191 -16.88 19.06 -8.71
C ALA A 191 -17.99 19.68 -7.84
N TYR A 192 -19.22 19.17 -7.93
CA TYR A 192 -20.34 19.57 -7.07
C TYR A 192 -20.31 18.93 -5.67
N MET A 193 -19.71 17.74 -5.53
CA MET A 193 -19.57 17.02 -4.26
C MET A 193 -18.08 16.77 -3.90
N PRO A 194 -17.28 17.83 -3.70
CA PRO A 194 -15.82 17.71 -3.52
C PRO A 194 -15.43 17.06 -2.18
N HIS A 195 -16.35 17.00 -1.22
CA HIS A 195 -16.16 16.35 0.07
C HIS A 195 -16.21 14.81 -0.01
N ARG A 196 -16.68 14.24 -1.13
CA ARG A 196 -16.67 12.79 -1.39
C ARG A 196 -15.70 12.47 -2.51
N SER A 197 -15.00 11.33 -2.41
CA SER A 197 -14.15 10.90 -3.53
C SER A 197 -14.99 10.39 -4.70
N LEU A 198 -14.50 10.59 -5.93
CA LEU A 198 -15.17 10.13 -7.15
C LEU A 198 -15.52 8.63 -7.08
N SER A 199 -14.61 7.80 -6.58
CA SER A 199 -14.85 6.36 -6.39
C SER A 199 -15.94 6.08 -5.36
N SER A 200 -16.01 6.86 -4.27
CA SER A 200 -17.07 6.73 -3.26
C SER A 200 -18.45 7.05 -3.83
N LEU A 201 -18.55 8.11 -4.65
CA LEU A 201 -19.79 8.52 -5.32
C LEU A 201 -20.28 7.45 -6.30
N GLN A 202 -19.37 6.92 -7.13
CA GLN A 202 -19.67 5.81 -8.05
C GLN A 202 -20.18 4.58 -7.31
N MET A 203 -19.46 4.14 -6.27
CA MET A 203 -19.83 2.97 -5.49
C MET A 203 -21.19 3.15 -4.83
N ARG A 204 -21.46 4.33 -4.25
CA ARG A 204 -22.76 4.63 -3.64
C ARG A 204 -23.88 4.53 -4.68
N TYR A 205 -23.71 5.17 -5.83
CA TYR A 205 -24.72 5.18 -6.88
C TYR A 205 -25.03 3.78 -7.41
N TYR A 206 -24.02 3.03 -7.85
CA TYR A 206 -24.21 1.71 -8.46
C TYR A 206 -24.69 0.65 -7.48
N HIS A 207 -24.20 0.65 -6.23
CA HIS A 207 -24.51 -0.42 -5.28
C HIS A 207 -25.72 -0.14 -4.38
N HIS A 208 -26.03 1.13 -4.09
CA HIS A 208 -27.06 1.49 -3.12
C HIS A 208 -28.23 2.28 -3.72
N LEU A 209 -28.01 3.09 -4.76
CA LEU A 209 -29.03 4.00 -5.30
C LEU A 209 -29.67 3.52 -6.60
N GLN A 210 -28.96 2.73 -7.42
CA GLN A 210 -29.50 2.17 -8.65
C GLN A 210 -30.57 1.09 -8.40
N LYS A 211 -30.60 0.50 -7.20
CA LYS A 211 -31.52 -0.59 -6.82
C LYS A 211 -32.81 -0.15 -6.11
N ARG A 212 -33.00 1.15 -5.87
CA ARG A 212 -34.27 1.64 -5.31
C ARG A 212 -35.30 1.72 -6.45
N PRO A 213 -36.38 0.90 -6.41
CA PRO A 213 -37.45 0.92 -7.40
C PRO A 213 -38.18 2.28 -7.43
#